data_AF-A0A377H860-F1
#
_entry.id   AF-A0A377H860-F1
#
_cell.length_a   1.000
_cell.length_b   1.000
_cell.length_c   1.000
_cell.angle_alpha   90.00
_cell.angle_beta   90.00
_cell.angle_gamma   90.00
#
_symmetry.space_group_name_H-M   'P 1'
#
loop_
_entity.id
_entity.type
_entity.pdbx_description
1 polymer ?
#
loop_
_entity_poly.entity_id
_entity_poly.type
_entity_poly.pdbx_seq_one_letter_code
_entity_poly.pdbx_strand_id
1 'polypeptide(L)' 'MITEKITLANGAVIEFFAPDLEQMRNLFPDYDYFKAMKEARKQKREIAKKRKRQLQQQKQARRKARGE' A
#
# COMPACT_ATOMS: atom_id res chain seq x y z
N MET A 1 12.46 -11.00 -14.42
CA MET A 1 12.12 -9.67 -14.97
C MET A 1 11.27 -8.94 -13.95
N ILE A 2 11.73 -7.78 -13.51
CA ILE A 2 11.11 -6.90 -12.52
C ILE A 2 10.62 -5.67 -13.27
N THR A 3 9.43 -5.21 -12.93
CA THR A 3 8.80 -4.03 -13.54
C THR A 3 8.32 -3.08 -12.46
N GLU A 4 8.64 -1.80 -12.63
CA GLU A 4 8.12 -0.75 -11.76
C GLU A 4 7.53 0.39 -12.57
N LYS A 5 6.51 1.03 -12.01
CA LYS A 5 5.81 2.14 -12.67
C LYS A 5 5.73 3.33 -11.73
N ILE A 6 6.07 4.50 -12.27
CA ILE A 6 5.96 5.78 -11.57
C ILE A 6 5.05 6.68 -12.39
N THR A 7 4.00 7.17 -11.75
CA THR A 7 3.13 8.20 -12.31
C THR A 7 3.63 9.57 -11.85
N LEU A 8 3.97 10.42 -12.82
CA LEU A 8 4.38 11.80 -12.59
C LEU A 8 3.17 12.69 -12.31
N ALA A 9 3.41 13.89 -11.78
CA ALA A 9 2.35 14.85 -11.44
C ALA A 9 1.51 15.31 -12.65
N ASN A 10 2.09 15.27 -13.85
CA ASN A 10 1.40 15.57 -15.11
C ASN A 10 0.60 14.37 -15.67
N GLY A 11 0.53 13.26 -14.93
CA GLY A 11 -0.17 12.05 -15.36
C GLY A 11 0.64 11.14 -16.29
N ALA A 12 1.85 11.54 -16.69
CA ALA A 12 2.74 10.68 -17.47
C ALA A 12 3.16 9.45 -16.64
N VAL A 13 3.29 8.30 -17.29
CA VAL A 13 3.71 7.04 -16.66
C VAL A 13 5.08 6.67 -17.21
N ILE A 14 6.06 6.51 -16.32
CA ILE A 14 7.37 5.97 -16.64
C ILE A 14 7.41 4.52 -16.14
N GLU A 15 7.72 3.60 -17.04
CA GLU A 15 7.86 2.18 -16.75
C GLU A 15 9.33 1.77 -16.81
N PHE A 16 9.82 1.15 -15.74
CA PHE A 16 11.17 0.64 -15.62
C PHE A 16 11.15 -0.88 -15.77
N PHE A 17 12.03 -1.40 -16.61
CA PHE A 17 12.16 -2.83 -16.88
C PHE A 17 13.60 -3.25 -16.57
N ALA A 18 13.78 -4.22 -15.69
CA ALA A 18 15.09 -4.78 -15.38
C ALA A 18 15.00 -6.32 -15.23
N PRO A 19 16.04 -7.07 -15.60
CA PRO A 19 16.07 -8.52 -15.42
C PRO A 19 16.19 -8.90 -13.93
N ASP A 20 16.94 -8.12 -13.15
CA ASP A 20 17.29 -8.35 -11.75
C ASP A 20 17.13 -7.07 -10.88
N LEU A 21 17.33 -7.20 -9.57
CA LEU A 21 17.17 -6.10 -8.61
C LEU A 21 18.30 -5.08 -8.68
N GLU A 22 19.52 -5.50 -9.03
CA GLU A 22 20.70 -4.64 -9.08
C GLU A 22 20.61 -3.66 -10.25
N GLN A 23 20.21 -4.16 -11.43
CA GLN A 23 19.92 -3.33 -12.58
C GLN A 23 18.71 -2.43 -12.34
N MET A 24 17.69 -2.88 -11.60
CA MET A 24 16.56 -2.02 -11.23
C MET A 24 17.00 -0.86 -10.33
N ARG A 25 17.91 -1.10 -9.38
CA ARG A 25 18.48 -0.04 -8.52
C ARG A 25 19.32 0.95 -9.32
N ASN A 26 20.06 0.47 -10.31
CA ASN A 26 20.83 1.35 -11.20
C ASN A 26 19.93 2.24 -12.07
N LEU A 27 18.83 1.67 -12.60
CA LEU A 27 17.86 2.40 -13.42
C LEU A 27 16.98 3.34 -12.58
N PHE A 28 16.69 2.96 -11.34
CA PHE A 28 15.87 3.72 -10.41
C PHE A 28 16.51 3.71 -9.01
N PRO A 29 17.41 4.68 -8.72
CA PRO A 29 18.17 4.73 -7.47
C PRO A 29 17.29 4.75 -6.20
N ASP A 30 16.12 5.39 -6.29
CA ASP A 30 15.17 5.46 -5.17
C ASP A 30 14.27 4.21 -5.05
N TYR A 31 14.52 3.15 -5.82
CA TYR A 31 13.69 1.94 -5.86
C TYR A 31 13.44 1.34 -4.48
N ASP A 32 14.48 1.18 -3.66
CA ASP A 32 14.35 0.60 -2.32
C ASP A 32 13.51 1.50 -1.39
N TYR A 33 13.68 2.82 -1.48
CA TYR A 33 12.88 3.78 -0.73
C TYR A 33 11.40 3.72 -1.14
N PHE A 34 11.11 3.74 -2.44
CA PHE A 34 9.74 3.66 -2.95
C PHE A 34 9.09 2.32 -2.59
N LYS A 35 9.85 1.22 -2.64
CA LYS A 35 9.37 -0.10 -2.22
C LYS A 35 8.99 -0.10 -0.74
N ALA A 36 9.87 0.39 0.13
CA ALA A 36 9.58 0.51 1.56
C ALA A 36 8.37 1.43 1.83
N MET A 37 8.24 2.53 1.09
CA MET A 37 7.10 3.45 1.20
C MET A 37 5.78 2.78 0.80
N LYS A 38 5.76 2.01 -0.30
CA LYS A 38 4.58 1.25 -0.75
C LYS A 38 4.16 0.21 0.29
N GLU A 39 5.12 -0.52 0.84
CA GLU A 39 4.88 -1.51 1.90
C GLU A 39 4.33 -0.87 3.17
N ALA A 40 4.92 0.23 3.64
CA ALA A 40 4.42 0.99 4.80
C ALA A 40 2.99 1.51 4.59
N ARG A 41 2.68 2.02 3.39
CA ARG A 41 1.31 2.44 3.02
C ARG A 41 0.34 1.26 3.07
N LYS A 42 0.74 0.09 2.59
CA LYS A 42 -0.08 -1.13 2.64
C LYS A 42 -0.36 -1.54 4.09
N GLN A 43 0.66 -1.59 4.94
CA GLN A 43 0.52 -1.93 6.35
C GLN A 43 -0.43 -0.96 7.08
N LYS A 44 -0.26 0.36 6.88
CA LYS A 44 -1.16 1.37 7.47
C LYS A 44 -2.62 1.16 7.06
N ARG A 45 -2.88 0.83 5.79
CA ARG A 45 -4.23 0.52 5.29
C ARG A 45 -4.82 -0.72 5.94
N GLU A 46 -4.03 -1.77 6.15
CA GLU A 46 -4.49 -3.00 6.81
C GLU A 46 -4.84 -2.76 8.28
N ILE A 47 -4.00 -2.04 9.01
CA ILE A 47 -4.27 -1.66 10.41
C ILE A 47 -5.55 -0.85 10.51
N ALA A 48 -5.73 0.15 9.64
CA ALA A 48 -6.94 0.98 9.60
C ALA A 48 -8.21 0.14 9.31
N LYS A 49 -8.14 -0.80 8.35
CA LYS A 49 -9.24 -1.72 8.05
C LYS A 49 -9.58 -2.60 9.25
N LYS A 50 -8.58 -3.15 9.95
CA LYS A 50 -8.79 -3.98 11.15
C LYS A 50 -9.48 -3.18 12.26
N ARG A 51 -9.00 -1.96 12.54
CA ARG A 51 -9.62 -1.06 13.54
C ARG A 51 -11.08 -0.74 13.18
N LYS A 52 -11.36 -0.43 11.91
CA LYS A 52 -12.73 -0.15 11.44
C LYS A 52 -13.67 -1.34 11.66
N ARG A 53 -13.22 -2.56 11.33
CA ARG A 53 -13.99 -3.79 11.56
C ARG A 53 -14.29 -4.03 13.04
N GLN A 54 -13.30 -3.87 13.91
CA GLN A 54 -13.49 -3.99 15.36
C GLN A 54 -14.52 -3.00 15.89
N LEU A 55 -14.46 -1.73 15.46
CA LEU A 55 -15.43 -0.71 15.84
C LEU A 55 -16.85 -1.07 15.38
N GLN A 56 -17.01 -1.59 14.16
CA GLN A 56 -18.30 -2.01 13.63
C GLN A 56 -18.89 -3.18 14.44
N GLN A 57 -18.07 -4.18 14.78
CA GLN A 57 -18.49 -5.30 15.63
C GLN A 57 -18.93 -4.84 17.02
N GLN A 58 -18.17 -3.93 17.65
CA GLN A 58 -18.56 -3.37 18.95
C GLN A 58 -19.88 -2.58 18.87
N LYS A 59 -20.07 -1.77 17.82
CA LYS A 59 -21.33 -1.05 17.61
C LYS A 59 -22.51 -2.01 17.42
N GLN A 60 -22.32 -3.07 16.63
CA GLN A 60 -23.35 -4.09 16.41
C GLN A 60 -23.69 -4.83 17.71
N ALA A 61 -22.69 -5.20 18.52
CA ALA A 61 -22.90 -5.82 19.83
C ALA A 61 -23.68 -4.89 20.78
N ARG A 62 -23.38 -3.58 20.78
CA ARG A 62 -24.12 -2.59 21.58
C ARG A 62 -25.58 -2.44 21.15
N ARG A 63 -25.88 -2.49 19.85
CA ARG A 63 -27.27 -2.47 19.34
C ARG A 63 -28.05 -3.68 19.80
N LYS A 64 -27.49 -4.88 19.61
CA LYS A 64 -28.07 -6.14 20.09
C LYS A 64 -28.34 -6.13 21.60
N ALA A 65 -27.40 -5.62 22.40
CA ALA A 65 -27.56 -5.53 23.85
C ALA A 65 -28.67 -4.54 24.28
N ARG A 66 -29.02 -3.57 23.43
CA ARG A 66 -30.13 -2.63 23.65
C ARG A 66 -31.48 -3.16 23.15
N GLY A 67 -31.52 -4.33 22.50
CA GLY A 67 -32.75 -4.90 21.95
C GLY A 67 -33.15 -4.38 20.56
N GLU A 68 -32.24 -3.65 19.88
CA GLU A 68 -32.31 -3.40 18.42
C GLU A 68 -31.69 -4.57 17.64
#